data_AF-R7EPV1-F1
#
_entry.id   AF-R7EPV1-F1
#
_cell.length_a   1.000
_cell.length_b   1.000
_cell.length_c   1.000
_cell.angle_alpha   90.00
_cell.angle_beta   90.00
_cell.angle_gamma   90.00
#
_symmetry.space_group_name_H-M   'P 1'
#
loop_
_entity.id
_entity.type
_entity.pdbx_description
1 polymer ?
#
loop_
_entity_poly.entity_id
_entity_poly.type
_entity_poly.pdbx_seq_one_letter_code
_entity_poly.pdbx_strand_id
1 'polypeptide(L)'
;MLSSVKDSIINAYEIKTGLSRAKLSHLMDAETWMDANKAVELGFADGIMSRAVETEDIAAPTVSMLYSKANVVNSLMEKIAAKCAIEPKPNRTQKADDLMERLNLIKNWR
;
A
#
# COMPACT_ATOMS: atom_id res chain seq x y z
N MET A 1 6.99 11.53 -19.50
CA MET A 1 6.17 10.60 -20.32
C MET A 1 5.29 9.72 -19.42
N LEU A 2 5.84 8.86 -18.56
CA LEU A 2 5.05 7.98 -17.67
C LEU A 2 4.21 8.71 -16.61
N SER A 3 4.68 9.83 -16.07
CA SER A 3 3.94 10.65 -15.09
C SER A 3 2.62 11.20 -15.65
N SER A 4 2.64 11.71 -16.89
CA SER A 4 1.46 12.29 -17.53
C SER A 4 0.34 11.28 -17.76
N VAL A 5 0.69 10.01 -18.02
CA VAL A 5 -0.29 8.92 -18.17
C VAL A 5 -0.88 8.54 -16.82
N LYS A 6 -0.05 8.48 -15.77
CA LYS A 6 -0.52 8.26 -14.42
C LYS A 6 -1.52 9.35 -13.98
N ASP A 7 -1.20 10.61 -14.28
CA ASP A 7 -2.06 11.74 -13.93
C ASP A 7 -3.41 11.73 -14.64
N SER A 8 -3.47 11.28 -15.90
CA SER A 8 -4.73 11.20 -16.67
C SER A 8 -5.63 10.09 -16.15
N ILE A 9 -5.07 8.93 -15.78
CA ILE A 9 -5.84 7.81 -15.23
C ILE A 9 -6.35 8.14 -13.82
N ILE A 10 -5.51 8.76 -12.98
CA ILE A 10 -5.92 9.16 -11.63
C ILE A 10 -7.09 10.14 -11.68
N ASN A 11 -7.08 11.10 -12.62
CA ASN A 11 -8.18 12.05 -12.77
C ASN A 11 -9.52 11.35 -13.07
N ALA A 12 -9.51 10.34 -13.93
CA ALA A 12 -10.72 9.56 -14.23
C ALA A 12 -11.25 8.82 -12.99
N TYR A 13 -10.35 8.20 -12.21
CA TYR A 13 -10.74 7.48 -10.99
C TYR A 13 -11.14 8.41 -9.84
N GLU A 14 -10.57 9.60 -9.74
CA GLU A 14 -10.96 10.62 -8.75
C GLU A 14 -12.43 11.01 -8.93
N ILE A 15 -12.84 11.26 -10.18
CA ILE A 15 -14.24 11.59 -10.52
C ILE A 15 -15.15 10.39 -10.26
N LYS A 16 -14.71 9.18 -10.57
CA LYS A 16 -15.54 7.97 -10.46
C LYS A 16 -15.71 7.45 -9.03
N THR A 17 -14.61 7.39 -8.28
CA THR A 17 -14.55 6.77 -6.94
C THR A 17 -14.72 7.77 -5.80
N GLY A 18 -14.45 9.06 -6.04
CA GLY A 18 -14.39 10.08 -4.98
C GLY A 18 -13.21 9.92 -4.02
N LEU A 19 -12.26 9.02 -4.29
CA LEU A 19 -11.07 8.82 -3.48
C LEU A 19 -10.03 9.92 -3.77
N SER A 20 -9.24 10.27 -2.74
CA SER A 20 -8.20 11.29 -2.89
C SER A 20 -7.10 10.85 -3.87
N ARG A 21 -6.56 11.82 -4.60
CA ARG A 21 -5.47 11.63 -5.56
C ARG A 21 -4.27 10.86 -4.98
N ALA A 22 -3.91 11.14 -3.74
CA ALA A 22 -2.80 10.48 -3.04
C ALA A 22 -3.09 8.98 -2.80
N LYS A 23 -4.32 8.63 -2.42
CA LYS A 23 -4.73 7.24 -2.19
C LYS A 23 -4.77 6.46 -3.49
N LEU A 24 -5.27 7.06 -4.57
CA LEU A 24 -5.26 6.46 -5.91
C LEU A 24 -3.84 6.25 -6.43
N SER A 25 -2.95 7.24 -6.27
CA SER A 25 -1.53 7.10 -6.62
C SER A 25 -0.89 5.92 -5.90
N HIS A 26 -1.11 5.80 -4.58
CA HIS A 26 -0.57 4.70 -3.79
C HIS A 26 -1.09 3.33 -4.23
N LEU A 27 -2.40 3.22 -4.52
CA LEU A 27 -2.99 1.97 -5.01
C LEU A 27 -2.40 1.53 -6.36
N MET A 28 -2.10 2.50 -7.24
CA MET A 28 -1.43 2.26 -8.51
C MET A 28 0.04 1.87 -8.35
N ASP A 29 0.76 2.58 -7.49
CA ASP A 29 2.18 2.30 -7.21
C ASP A 29 2.38 0.94 -6.53
N ALA A 30 1.41 0.51 -5.73
CA ALA A 30 1.39 -0.80 -5.09
C ALA A 30 0.90 -1.95 -6.00
N GLU A 31 0.47 -1.63 -7.23
CA GLU A 31 -0.08 -2.62 -8.18
C GLU A 31 -1.18 -3.48 -7.54
N THR A 32 -2.23 -2.82 -7.05
CA THR A 32 -3.29 -3.48 -6.29
C THR A 32 -4.27 -4.23 -7.19
N TRP A 33 -4.43 -5.54 -6.96
CA TRP A 33 -5.46 -6.36 -7.59
C TRP A 33 -6.65 -6.53 -6.63
N MET A 34 -7.88 -6.43 -7.14
CA MET A 34 -9.09 -6.50 -6.32
C MET A 34 -10.22 -7.23 -7.06
N ASP A 35 -11.07 -7.92 -6.30
CA ASP A 35 -12.24 -8.63 -6.84
C ASP A 35 -13.34 -7.67 -7.29
N ALA A 36 -14.26 -8.16 -8.12
CA ALA A 36 -15.41 -7.40 -8.62
C ALA A 36 -16.24 -6.77 -7.48
N ASN A 37 -16.46 -7.51 -6.38
CA ASN A 37 -17.16 -6.99 -5.20
C ASN A 37 -16.43 -5.79 -4.59
N LYS A 38 -15.10 -5.86 -4.50
CA LYS A 38 -14.29 -4.79 -3.91
C LYS A 38 -14.19 -3.57 -4.81
N ALA A 39 -14.14 -3.79 -6.11
CA ALA A 39 -14.18 -2.72 -7.10
C ALA A 39 -15.49 -1.92 -7.00
N VAL A 40 -16.62 -2.60 -6.79
CA VAL A 40 -17.92 -1.92 -6.57
C VAL A 40 -17.93 -1.19 -5.23
N GLU A 41 -17.48 -1.81 -4.15
CA GLU A 41 -17.43 -1.19 -2.81
C GLU A 41 -16.58 0.09 -2.79
N LEU A 42 -15.44 0.09 -3.49
CA LEU A 42 -14.53 1.23 -3.60
C LEU A 42 -14.95 2.24 -4.69
N GLY A 43 -16.07 2.00 -5.39
CA GLY A 43 -16.59 2.90 -6.42
C GLY A 43 -15.84 2.86 -7.74
N PHE A 44 -14.93 1.90 -7.95
CA PHE A 44 -14.27 1.68 -9.25
C PHE A 44 -15.25 1.13 -10.31
N ALA A 45 -16.31 0.44 -9.88
CA ALA A 45 -17.38 -0.06 -10.74
C ALA A 45 -18.76 0.24 -10.14
N ASP A 46 -19.78 0.40 -10.99
CA ASP A 46 -21.15 0.69 -10.52
C ASP A 46 -21.91 -0.58 -10.06
N GLY A 47 -21.50 -1.75 -10.55
CA GLY A 47 -22.14 -3.03 -10.22
C GLY A 47 -21.48 -4.20 -10.94
N ILE A 48 -21.87 -5.42 -10.56
CA ILE A 48 -21.40 -6.67 -11.18
C ILE A 48 -22.47 -7.16 -12.14
N MET A 49 -22.13 -7.25 -13.43
CA MET A 49 -23.01 -7.89 -14.41
C MET A 49 -22.81 -9.40 -14.37
N SER A 50 -23.87 -10.15 -14.04
CA SER A 50 -23.90 -11.58 -14.32
C SER A 50 -24.26 -11.81 -15.79
N ARG A 51 -23.62 -12.78 -16.43
CA ARG A 51 -24.05 -13.23 -17.75
C ARG A 51 -25.38 -13.93 -17.55
N ALA A 52 -26.44 -13.45 -18.20
CA ALA A 52 -27.74 -14.11 -18.23
C ALA A 52 -27.63 -15.42 -19.00
N VAL A 53 -27.10 -16.44 -18.35
CA VAL A 53 -27.29 -17.84 -18.69
C VAL A 53 -27.63 -18.49 -17.36
N GLU A 54 -28.80 -19.11 -17.33
CA GLU A 54 -29.30 -19.98 -16.28
C GLU A 54 -28.18 -20.85 -15.71
N THR A 55 -27.63 -20.46 -14.56
CA THR A 55 -26.84 -21.35 -13.72
C THR A 55 -27.18 -21.04 -12.28
N GLU A 56 -27.81 -22.03 -11.68
CA GLU A 56 -28.22 -22.16 -10.30
C GLU A 56 -27.11 -21.75 -9.31
N ASP A 57 -27.54 -21.10 -8.22
CA ASP A 57 -26.92 -21.07 -6.89
C ASP A 57 -25.42 -21.43 -6.77
N ILE A 58 -24.54 -20.57 -7.27
CA ILE A 58 -23.17 -20.50 -6.74
C ILE A 58 -23.07 -19.18 -5.98
N ALA A 59 -23.33 -19.25 -4.67
CA ALA A 59 -23.12 -18.16 -3.75
C ALA A 59 -21.75 -17.54 -3.99
N ALA A 60 -21.73 -16.25 -4.35
CA ALA A 60 -20.50 -15.51 -4.56
C ALA A 60 -19.59 -15.71 -3.33
N PRO A 61 -18.28 -15.98 -3.52
CA PRO A 61 -17.37 -16.15 -2.39
C PRO A 61 -17.42 -14.88 -1.54
N THR A 62 -17.84 -15.05 -0.28
CA THR A 62 -18.07 -13.97 0.69
C THR A 62 -16.77 -13.35 1.20
N VAL A 63 -15.62 -13.89 0.80
CA VAL A 63 -14.30 -13.42 1.21
C VAL A 63 -13.75 -12.50 0.14
N SER A 64 -14.03 -11.20 0.29
CA SER A 64 -13.31 -10.15 -0.41
C SER A 64 -11.85 -10.15 0.06
N MET A 65 -10.93 -10.67 -0.76
CA MET A 65 -9.54 -10.83 -0.36
C MET A 65 -8.67 -9.86 -1.14
N LEU A 66 -8.34 -8.71 -0.53
CA LEU A 66 -7.32 -7.82 -1.09
C LEU A 66 -5.95 -8.48 -0.89
N TYR A 67 -5.34 -8.93 -1.98
CA TYR A 67 -3.96 -9.40 -1.96
C TYR A 67 -3.01 -8.21 -2.13
N SER A 68 -2.19 -7.95 -1.10
CA SER A 68 -1.09 -6.98 -1.15
C SER A 68 0.20 -7.68 -0.74
N LYS A 69 1.18 -7.73 -1.65
CA LYS A 69 2.49 -8.32 -1.40
C LYS A 69 3.19 -7.66 -0.20
N ALA A 70 3.10 -6.34 -0.09
CA ALA A 70 3.69 -5.59 1.02
C ALA A 70 3.05 -5.94 2.37
N ASN A 71 1.73 -6.09 2.42
CA ASN A 71 1.02 -6.44 3.66
C ASN A 71 1.38 -7.85 4.13
N VAL A 72 1.49 -8.80 3.19
CA VAL A 72 1.89 -10.18 3.49
C VAL A 72 3.33 -10.22 4.01
N VAL A 73 4.25 -9.48 3.40
CA VAL A 73 5.65 -9.41 3.84
C VAL A 73 5.78 -8.75 5.21
N ASN A 74 5.08 -7.63 5.46
CA ASN A 74 5.11 -6.96 6.76
C ASN A 74 4.54 -7.86 7.88
N SER A 75 3.41 -8.54 7.62
CA SER A 75 2.82 -9.48 8.58
C SER A 75 3.72 -10.68 8.85
N LEU A 76 4.42 -11.19 7.83
CA LEU A 76 5.35 -12.29 7.97
C LEU A 76 6.59 -11.87 8.78
N MET A 77 7.16 -10.70 8.47
CA MET A 77 8.33 -10.17 9.17
C MET A 77 8.03 -9.92 10.65
N GLU A 78 6.86 -9.38 10.99
CA GLU A 78 6.43 -9.16 12.37
C GLU A 78 6.27 -10.49 13.13
N LYS A 79 5.66 -11.50 12.49
CA LYS A 79 5.52 -12.84 13.07
C LYS A 79 6.86 -13.56 13.25
N ILE A 80 7.80 -13.39 12.31
CA ILE A 80 9.15 -13.93 12.43
C ILE A 80 9.89 -13.24 13.58
N ALA A 81 9.82 -11.91 13.68
CA ALA A 81 10.45 -11.16 14.78
C ALA A 81 9.90 -11.61 16.15
N ALA A 82 8.58 -11.76 16.28
CA ALA A 82 7.93 -12.24 17.50
C ALA A 82 8.34 -13.67 17.88
N LYS A 83 8.51 -14.56 16.90
CA LYS A 83 8.82 -15.98 17.14
C LYS A 83 10.32 -16.25 17.31
N CYS A 84 11.18 -15.41 16.74
CA CYS A 84 12.63 -15.57 16.81
C CYS A 84 13.29 -14.86 18.00
N ALA A 85 12.54 -14.21 18.89
CA ALA A 85 13.05 -13.51 20.08
C ALA A 85 14.31 -12.67 19.79
N ILE A 86 14.33 -12.03 18.62
CA ILE A 86 15.41 -11.13 18.24
C ILE A 86 15.14 -9.84 19.00
N GLU A 87 15.90 -9.59 20.07
CA GLU A 87 15.77 -8.32 20.78
C GLU A 87 15.93 -7.17 19.77
N PRO A 88 15.01 -6.19 19.76
CA PRO A 88 15.14 -5.05 18.87
C PRO A 88 16.47 -4.37 19.19
N LYS A 89 17.42 -4.48 18.26
CA LYS A 89 18.73 -3.86 18.39
C LYS A 89 18.48 -2.38 18.72
N PRO A 90 19.01 -1.84 19.82
CA PRO A 90 18.68 -0.48 20.23
C PRO A 90 19.03 0.44 19.08
N ASN A 91 18.00 1.06 18.50
CA ASN A 91 18.17 2.02 17.44
C ASN A 91 18.86 3.23 18.07
N ARG A 92 20.20 3.26 18.01
CA ARG A 92 21.00 4.41 18.39
C ARG A 92 20.71 5.50 17.37
N THR A 93 19.59 6.19 17.56
CA THR A 93 19.27 7.44 16.90
C THR A 93 20.17 8.51 17.49
N GLN A 94 21.43 8.56 17.04
CA GLN A 94 22.24 9.75 17.27
C GLN A 94 21.65 10.87 16.43
N LYS A 95 21.29 11.98 17.07
CA LYS A 95 20.80 13.16 16.35
C LYS A 95 21.91 13.64 15.40
N ALA A 96 21.52 14.06 14.20
CA ALA A 96 22.47 14.57 13.22
C ALA A 96 23.30 15.74 13.79
N ASP A 97 22.70 16.55 14.66
CA ASP A 97 23.35 17.68 15.32
C ASP A 97 24.52 17.26 16.23
N ASP A 98 24.36 16.15 16.97
CA ASP A 98 25.40 15.61 17.87
C ASP A 98 26.62 15.08 17.08
N LEU A 99 26.37 14.53 15.89
CA LEU A 99 27.42 14.11 14.95
C LEU A 99 28.15 15.32 14.34
N MET A 100 27.42 16.38 13.99
CA MET A 100 27.99 17.62 13.47
C MET A 100 28.83 18.34 14.53
N GLU A 101 28.41 18.34 15.79
CA GLU A 101 29.13 18.92 16.90
C GLU A 101 30.46 18.17 17.17
N ARG A 102 30.45 16.83 17.17
CA ARG A 102 31.68 16.02 17.27
C ARG A 102 32.63 16.25 16.11
N LEU A 103 32.11 16.42 14.90
CA LEU A 103 32.92 16.65 13.71
C LEU A 103 33.60 18.04 13.75
N ASN A 104 32.88 19.05 14.24
CA ASN A 104 33.43 20.39 14.47
C ASN A 104 34.53 20.41 15.55
N LEU A 105 34.37 19.62 16.63
CA LEU A 105 35.41 19.48 17.66
C LEU A 105 36.72 18.92 17.09
N ILE A 106 36.65 17.92 16.21
CA ILE A 106 37.83 17.34 15.55
C ILE A 106 38.47 18.34 14.59
N LYS A 107 37.65 19.13 13.88
CA LYS A 107 38.11 20.12 12.91
C LYS A 107 38.77 21.35 13.57
N ASN A 108 38.30 21.73 14.75
CA ASN A 108 38.80 22.87 15.51
C ASN A 108 39.95 22.52 16.47
N TRP A 109 40.35 21.24 16.54
CA TRP A 109 41.58 20.84 17.23
C TRP A 109 42.80 21.13 16.33
N ARG A 110 43.19 22.41 16.28
CA ARG A 110 44.51 22.88 15.85
C ARG A 110 44.86 24.19 16.54
#